data_AF-A0A7V2NIU6-F1
#
_entry.id   AF-A0A7V2NIU6-F1
#
_cell.length_a   1.000
_cell.length_b   1.000
_cell.length_c   1.000
_cell.angle_alpha   90.00
_cell.angle_beta   90.00
_cell.angle_gamma   90.00
#
_symmetry.space_group_name_H-M   'P 1'
#
loop_
_entity.id
_entity.type
_entity.pdbx_description
1 polymer ?
#
loop_
_entity_poly.entity_id
_entity_poly.type
_entity_poly.pdbx_seq_one_letter_code
_entity_poly.pdbx_strand_id
1 'polypeptide(L)'
;MMAKKILIMGAAGRDFHNFNVLFRDNPDYEVVAFTATQIPDIDGRKYPAELAGKLYPNGIPIESEEDLVPLLKNHNVDQVYFSYSDLPYEYVMHKASLVNAVGADFVLADARKTMIESTKPVISICAVRTGCGKSQTTRAVAEVLRAAGKKVVAIRHPMPYGDLVKQKVQ
;
A
#
# COMPACT_ATOMS: atom_id res chain seq x y z
N MET A 1 11.35 10.73 -22.15
CA MET A 1 9.91 10.97 -21.87
C MET A 1 9.79 11.58 -20.49
N MET A 2 8.75 12.36 -20.21
CA MET A 2 8.48 12.80 -18.83
C MET A 2 8.01 11.60 -18.00
N ALA A 3 8.40 11.55 -16.73
CA ALA A 3 7.92 10.55 -15.78
C ALA A 3 6.40 10.66 -15.66
N LYS A 4 5.73 9.50 -15.59
CA LYS A 4 4.28 9.44 -15.46
C LYS A 4 3.89 9.73 -14.01
N LYS A 5 3.00 10.71 -13.79
CA LYS A 5 2.58 11.13 -12.46
C LYS A 5 1.50 10.22 -11.91
N ILE A 6 1.74 9.69 -10.72
CA ILE A 6 0.91 8.69 -10.08
C ILE A 6 0.45 9.18 -8.71
N LEU A 7 -0.82 8.94 -8.40
CA LEU A 7 -1.35 8.98 -7.03
C LEU A 7 -1.72 7.55 -6.60
N ILE A 8 -1.43 7.18 -5.36
CA ILE A 8 -1.76 5.84 -4.83
C ILE A 8 -2.81 5.97 -3.73
N MET A 9 -3.99 5.41 -3.96
CA MET A 9 -5.07 5.40 -2.96
C MET A 9 -4.96 4.17 -2.07
N GLY A 10 -5.04 4.32 -0.75
CA GLY A 10 -5.01 3.18 0.16
C GLY A 10 -5.23 3.48 1.64
N ALA A 11 -5.01 2.47 2.47
CA ALA A 11 -5.16 2.53 3.92
C ALA A 11 -3.81 2.28 4.62
N ALA A 12 -2.71 2.77 4.04
CA ALA A 12 -1.37 2.75 4.61
C ALA A 12 -0.80 1.35 4.92
N GLY A 13 -1.10 0.37 4.05
CA GLY A 13 -0.47 -0.95 4.07
C GLY A 13 -0.10 -1.40 2.65
N ARG A 14 -1.10 -1.83 1.88
CA ARG A 14 -0.89 -2.32 0.49
C ARG A 14 -0.43 -1.22 -0.47
N ASP A 15 -0.83 0.02 -0.27
CA ASP A 15 -0.34 1.20 -0.99
C ASP A 15 1.17 1.39 -0.86
N PHE A 16 1.72 1.38 0.36
CA PHE A 16 3.17 1.45 0.57
C PHE A 16 3.89 0.23 -0.01
N HIS A 17 3.30 -0.95 0.10
CA HIS A 17 3.83 -2.16 -0.54
C HIS A 17 3.88 -2.02 -2.06
N ASN A 18 2.77 -1.61 -2.69
CA ASN A 18 2.68 -1.38 -4.12
C ASN A 18 3.69 -0.32 -4.58
N PHE A 19 3.88 0.75 -3.80
CA PHE A 19 4.94 1.72 -4.03
C PHE A 19 6.32 1.07 -4.06
N ASN A 20 6.66 0.31 -3.02
CA ASN A 20 7.98 -0.29 -2.87
C ASN A 20 8.34 -1.29 -3.97
N VAL A 21 7.36 -2.03 -4.50
CA VAL A 21 7.59 -3.07 -5.50
C VAL A 21 7.42 -2.59 -6.94
N LEU A 22 6.63 -1.54 -7.19
CA LEU A 22 6.35 -1.05 -8.55
C LEU A 22 7.10 0.24 -8.91
N PHE A 23 7.30 1.14 -7.95
CA PHE A 23 7.64 2.55 -8.25
C PHE A 23 8.91 3.04 -7.56
N ARG A 24 9.31 2.45 -6.43
CA ARG A 24 10.53 2.88 -5.72
C ARG A 24 11.75 2.79 -6.64
N ASP A 25 12.48 3.90 -6.72
CA ASP A 25 13.66 4.08 -7.57
C ASP A 25 13.43 3.86 -9.08
N ASN A 26 12.17 3.87 -9.54
CA ASN A 26 11.83 3.77 -10.95
C ASN A 26 11.61 5.17 -11.56
N PRO A 27 12.52 5.66 -12.42
CA PRO A 27 12.45 7.02 -12.97
C PRO A 27 11.34 7.22 -14.01
N ASP A 28 10.68 6.14 -14.47
CA ASP A 28 9.55 6.24 -15.39
C ASP A 28 8.27 6.76 -14.71
N TYR A 29 8.27 6.82 -13.37
CA TYR A 29 7.12 7.19 -12.55
C TYR A 29 7.48 8.23 -11.48
N GLU A 30 6.56 9.15 -11.24
CA GLU A 30 6.60 10.11 -10.14
C GLU A 30 5.35 9.93 -9.27
N VAL A 31 5.52 9.39 -8.07
CA VAL A 31 4.42 9.23 -7.11
C VAL A 31 4.26 10.53 -6.34
N VAL A 32 3.23 11.30 -6.68
CA VAL A 32 3.02 12.66 -6.16
C VAL A 32 2.43 12.66 -4.76
N ALA A 33 1.61 11.67 -4.42
CA ALA A 33 0.98 11.53 -3.12
C ALA A 33 0.42 10.11 -2.90
N PHE A 34 0.30 9.73 -1.63
CA PHE A 34 -0.64 8.73 -1.16
C PHE A 34 -1.92 9.42 -0.67
N THR A 35 -3.06 8.73 -0.69
CA THR A 35 -4.29 9.20 -0.02
C THR A 35 -4.82 8.17 0.97
N ALA A 36 -5.40 8.63 2.08
CA ALA A 36 -6.04 7.78 3.09
C ALA A 36 -7.40 8.33 3.55
N THR A 37 -8.36 7.43 3.84
CA THR A 37 -9.69 7.77 4.36
C THR A 37 -9.70 8.14 5.84
N GLN A 38 -8.77 7.58 6.62
CA GLN A 38 -8.57 7.92 8.03
C GLN A 38 -7.06 8.04 8.28
N ILE A 39 -6.65 9.10 8.99
CA ILE A 39 -5.24 9.35 9.36
C ILE A 39 -5.07 9.34 10.89
N PRO A 40 -5.44 8.28 11.64
CA PRO A 40 -5.06 8.20 13.03
C PRO A 40 -3.57 7.83 13.12
N ASP A 41 -2.78 8.72 13.72
CA ASP A 41 -1.42 8.47 14.22
C ASP A 41 -0.31 8.21 13.19
N ILE A 42 -0.43 8.71 11.95
CA ILE A 42 0.70 8.74 11.00
C ILE A 42 1.53 10.02 11.25
N ASP A 43 2.73 9.85 11.82
CA ASP A 43 3.64 10.96 12.09
C ASP A 43 4.00 11.72 10.80
N GLY A 44 3.95 13.05 10.85
CA GLY A 44 4.34 13.93 9.75
C GLY A 44 3.53 13.85 8.45
N ARG A 45 2.44 13.05 8.37
CA ARG A 45 1.62 12.84 7.15
C ARG A 45 2.46 12.59 5.88
N LYS A 46 3.57 11.86 6.02
CA LYS A 46 4.47 11.54 4.90
C LYS A 46 4.94 10.10 4.99
N TYR A 47 5.07 9.46 3.83
CA TYR A 47 5.92 8.29 3.69
C TYR A 47 7.39 8.74 3.78
N PRO A 48 8.16 8.24 4.76
CA PRO A 48 9.45 8.83 5.12
C PRO A 48 10.50 8.65 4.00
N ALA A 49 11.38 9.66 3.85
CA ALA A 49 12.44 9.67 2.84
C ALA A 49 13.36 8.44 2.94
N GLU A 50 13.61 7.99 4.17
CA GLU A 50 14.43 6.83 4.51
C GLU A 50 13.88 5.52 3.93
N LEU A 51 12.58 5.47 3.61
CA LEU A 51 11.93 4.32 2.98
C LEU A 51 11.54 4.57 1.52
N ALA A 52 11.48 5.83 1.09
CA ALA A 52 10.98 6.23 -0.22
C ALA A 52 11.99 6.03 -1.37
N GLY A 53 13.26 5.80 -1.07
CA GLY A 53 14.32 5.61 -2.07
C GLY A 53 14.91 6.94 -2.57
N LYS A 54 15.86 6.86 -3.50
CA LYS A 54 16.72 7.99 -3.91
C LYS A 54 15.98 9.09 -4.65
N LEU A 55 14.83 8.77 -5.24
CA LEU A 55 14.02 9.72 -6.00
C LEU A 55 13.14 10.63 -5.11
N TYR A 56 13.01 10.31 -3.81
CA TYR A 56 12.12 11.02 -2.90
C TYR A 56 12.86 11.44 -1.61
N PRO A 57 13.88 12.32 -1.70
CA PRO A 57 14.70 12.74 -0.55
C PRO A 57 13.92 13.48 0.54
N ASN A 58 12.70 13.95 0.24
CA ASN A 58 11.82 14.67 1.15
C ASN A 58 10.62 13.82 1.62
N GLY A 59 10.62 12.52 1.29
CA GLY A 59 9.47 11.65 1.46
C GLY A 59 8.35 11.94 0.45
N ILE A 60 7.22 11.27 0.63
CA ILE A 60 6.02 11.42 -0.22
C ILE A 60 4.84 11.82 0.67
N PRO A 61 4.06 12.85 0.31
CA PRO A 61 2.92 13.27 1.13
C PRO A 61 1.83 12.19 1.20
N ILE A 62 1.15 12.13 2.34
CA ILE A 62 -0.03 11.31 2.59
C ILE A 62 -1.18 12.28 2.88
N GLU A 63 -2.09 12.38 1.93
CA GLU A 63 -3.19 13.36 1.93
C GLU A 63 -4.54 12.72 2.25
N SER A 64 -5.56 13.54 2.50
CA SER A 64 -6.93 13.05 2.67
C SER A 64 -7.48 12.50 1.35
N GLU A 65 -8.21 11.39 1.41
CA GLU A 65 -8.94 10.90 0.24
C GLU A 65 -10.05 11.87 -0.21
N GLU A 66 -10.58 12.69 0.70
CA GLU A 66 -11.58 13.71 0.36
C GLU A 66 -11.04 14.75 -0.63
N ASP A 67 -9.72 14.98 -0.60
CA ASP A 67 -9.02 15.91 -1.48
C ASP A 67 -8.62 15.28 -2.82
N LEU A 68 -9.05 14.05 -3.13
CA LEU A 68 -8.66 13.32 -4.33
C LEU A 68 -8.83 14.17 -5.60
N VAL A 69 -10.01 14.74 -5.85
CA VAL A 69 -10.26 15.52 -7.07
C VAL A 69 -9.36 16.76 -7.17
N PRO A 70 -9.25 17.62 -6.13
CA PRO A 70 -8.26 18.68 -6.10
C PRO A 70 -6.83 18.20 -6.37
N LEU A 71 -6.38 17.11 -5.75
CA LEU A 71 -5.03 16.57 -5.90
C LEU A 71 -4.77 16.13 -7.35
N LEU A 72 -5.70 15.41 -7.97
CA LEU A 72 -5.56 14.97 -9.36
C LEU A 72 -5.37 16.15 -10.32
N LYS A 73 -6.14 17.23 -10.12
CA LYS A 73 -6.06 18.44 -10.95
C LYS A 73 -4.78 19.24 -10.68
N ASN A 74 -4.45 19.48 -9.41
CA ASN A 74 -3.32 20.32 -9.02
C ASN A 74 -1.98 19.70 -9.43
N HIS A 75 -1.87 18.37 -9.35
CA HIS A 75 -0.64 17.66 -9.70
C HIS A 75 -0.59 17.23 -11.18
N ASN A 76 -1.69 17.34 -11.93
CA ASN A 76 -1.87 16.77 -13.27
C ASN A 76 -1.52 15.27 -13.27
N VAL A 77 -2.23 14.51 -12.42
CA VAL A 77 -2.00 13.07 -12.24
C VAL A 77 -2.43 12.31 -13.50
N ASP A 78 -1.56 11.44 -14.01
CA ASP A 78 -1.84 10.59 -15.16
C ASP A 78 -2.58 9.31 -14.75
N GLN A 79 -2.21 8.72 -13.61
CA GLN A 79 -2.79 7.44 -13.15
C GLN A 79 -3.02 7.40 -11.65
N VAL A 80 -4.12 6.76 -11.25
CA VAL A 80 -4.47 6.51 -9.85
C VAL A 80 -4.45 5.01 -9.60
N TYR A 81 -3.52 4.57 -8.74
CA TYR A 81 -3.41 3.18 -8.34
C TYR A 81 -4.25 2.92 -7.10
N PHE A 82 -5.30 2.13 -7.26
CA PHE A 82 -6.19 1.77 -6.16
C PHE A 82 -5.65 0.55 -5.40
N SER A 83 -5.25 0.78 -4.16
CA SER A 83 -4.54 -0.19 -3.31
C SER A 83 -5.30 -0.58 -2.05
N TYR A 84 -6.59 -0.25 -1.95
CA TYR A 84 -7.44 -0.80 -0.90
C TYR A 84 -7.73 -2.30 -1.10
N SER A 85 -8.26 -2.92 -0.05
CA SER A 85 -8.76 -4.30 -0.04
C SER A 85 -10.04 -4.35 0.80
N ASP A 86 -10.84 -5.43 0.66
CA ASP A 86 -12.05 -5.66 1.48
C ASP A 86 -13.10 -4.54 1.34
N LEU A 87 -13.28 -4.02 0.13
CA LEU A 87 -14.29 -2.99 -0.19
C LEU A 87 -15.36 -3.53 -1.15
N PRO A 88 -16.61 -3.05 -1.03
CA PRO A 88 -17.67 -3.39 -1.98
C PRO A 88 -17.31 -2.95 -3.40
N TYR A 89 -17.77 -3.73 -4.38
CA TYR A 89 -17.60 -3.44 -5.80
C TYR A 89 -18.06 -2.01 -6.17
N GLU A 90 -19.21 -1.58 -5.66
CA GLU A 90 -19.78 -0.25 -5.94
C GLU A 90 -18.82 0.87 -5.54
N TYR A 91 -18.18 0.78 -4.37
CA TYR A 91 -17.21 1.77 -3.93
C TYR A 91 -16.03 1.85 -4.91
N VAL A 92 -15.48 0.70 -5.32
CA VAL A 92 -14.36 0.64 -6.27
C VAL A 92 -14.75 1.29 -7.60
N MET A 93 -15.94 0.98 -8.12
CA MET A 93 -16.40 1.52 -9.40
C MET A 93 -16.76 3.00 -9.33
N HIS A 94 -17.28 3.49 -8.21
CA HIS A 94 -17.47 4.92 -8.00
C HIS A 94 -16.14 5.69 -8.02
N LYS A 95 -15.09 5.17 -7.37
CA LYS A 95 -13.75 5.77 -7.43
C LYS A 95 -13.16 5.72 -8.84
N ALA A 96 -13.29 4.60 -9.54
CA ALA A 96 -12.84 4.48 -10.93
C ALA A 96 -13.53 5.51 -11.85
N SER A 97 -14.85 5.67 -11.70
CA SER A 97 -15.64 6.62 -12.48
C SER A 97 -15.23 8.06 -12.19
N LEU A 98 -15.00 8.40 -10.92
CA LEU A 98 -14.54 9.72 -10.48
C LEU A 98 -13.16 10.06 -11.06
N VAL A 99 -12.20 9.13 -10.95
CA VAL A 99 -10.83 9.30 -11.45
C VAL A 99 -10.83 9.52 -12.97
N ASN A 100 -11.54 8.67 -13.71
CA ASN A 100 -11.63 8.78 -15.16
C ASN A 100 -12.31 10.09 -15.60
N ALA A 101 -13.32 10.57 -14.86
CA ALA A 101 -14.00 11.84 -15.16
C ALA A 101 -13.09 13.07 -15.00
N VAL A 102 -12.01 12.96 -14.21
CA VAL A 102 -10.98 14.00 -14.05
C VAL A 102 -9.87 13.86 -15.12
N GLY A 103 -9.88 12.78 -15.91
CA GLY A 103 -8.96 12.56 -17.04
C GLY A 103 -7.73 11.71 -16.71
N ALA A 104 -7.68 11.09 -15.52
CA ALA A 104 -6.61 10.17 -15.13
C ALA A 104 -7.05 8.70 -15.33
N ASP A 105 -6.10 7.79 -15.56
CA ASP A 105 -6.42 6.36 -15.62
C ASP A 105 -6.63 5.80 -14.21
N PHE A 106 -7.70 5.03 -14.00
CA PHE A 106 -7.83 4.20 -12.80
C PHE A 106 -7.17 2.83 -12.99
N VAL A 107 -6.24 2.48 -12.10
CA VAL A 107 -5.43 1.26 -12.22
C VAL A 107 -5.62 0.34 -11.02
N LEU A 108 -5.93 -0.94 -11.31
CA LEU A 108 -5.79 -2.05 -10.38
C LEU A 108 -4.49 -2.79 -10.72
N ALA A 109 -3.53 -2.76 -9.79
CA ALA A 109 -2.23 -3.37 -10.02
C ALA A 109 -2.34 -4.89 -10.26
N ASP A 110 -1.60 -5.41 -11.23
CA ASP A 110 -1.44 -6.86 -11.45
C ASP A 110 -0.86 -7.50 -10.20
N ALA A 111 -1.61 -8.43 -9.61
CA ALA A 111 -1.22 -9.12 -8.38
C ALA A 111 0.18 -9.74 -8.49
N ARG A 112 0.54 -10.30 -9.65
CA ARG A 112 1.85 -10.95 -9.87
C ARG A 112 3.01 -9.97 -9.77
N LYS A 113 2.83 -8.73 -10.26
CA LYS A 113 3.84 -7.67 -10.16
C LYS A 113 4.00 -7.15 -8.74
N THR A 114 3.01 -7.39 -7.89
CA THR A 114 3.02 -6.99 -6.48
C THR A 114 3.41 -8.14 -5.54
N MET A 115 3.70 -9.33 -6.03
CA MET A 115 4.12 -10.46 -5.18
C MET A 115 5.64 -10.48 -5.02
N ILE A 116 6.11 -10.80 -3.81
CA ILE A 116 7.53 -11.02 -3.52
C ILE A 116 7.82 -12.52 -3.67
N GLU A 117 8.87 -12.86 -4.41
CA GLU A 117 9.32 -14.25 -4.52
C GLU A 117 9.91 -14.73 -3.20
N SER A 118 9.50 -15.93 -2.77
CA SER A 118 10.00 -16.56 -1.55
C SER A 118 10.81 -17.81 -1.87
N THR A 119 11.99 -17.91 -1.24
CA THR A 119 12.80 -19.14 -1.24
C THR A 119 12.39 -20.11 -0.13
N LYS A 120 11.40 -19.74 0.69
CA LYS A 120 10.86 -20.54 1.81
C LYS A 120 9.38 -20.85 1.59
N PRO A 121 8.86 -21.96 2.13
CA PRO A 121 7.42 -22.21 2.14
C PRO A 121 6.67 -21.06 2.83
N VAL A 122 5.62 -20.56 2.17
CA VAL A 122 4.75 -19.49 2.69
C VAL A 122 3.38 -20.06 3.03
N ILE A 123 2.90 -19.77 4.24
CA ILE A 123 1.56 -20.13 4.67
C ILE A 123 0.79 -18.81 4.85
N SER A 124 -0.20 -18.58 3.99
CA SER A 124 -1.08 -17.42 4.09
C SER A 124 -2.35 -17.78 4.85
N ILE A 125 -2.73 -16.97 5.84
CA ILE A 125 -3.95 -17.15 6.61
C ILE A 125 -4.92 -16.04 6.24
N CYS A 126 -5.85 -16.38 5.36
CA CYS A 126 -6.87 -15.47 4.84
C CYS A 126 -8.13 -15.51 5.69
N ALA A 127 -8.93 -14.45 5.61
CA ALA A 127 -10.28 -14.44 6.14
C ALA A 127 -11.17 -13.56 5.27
N VAL A 128 -12.48 -13.87 5.27
CA VAL A 128 -13.47 -13.16 4.46
C VAL A 128 -13.74 -11.73 4.94
N ARG A 129 -13.47 -11.42 6.21
CA ARG A 129 -13.64 -10.10 6.82
C ARG A 129 -12.59 -9.82 7.90
N THR A 130 -12.44 -8.56 8.25
CA THR A 130 -11.68 -8.14 9.44
C THR A 130 -12.36 -8.63 10.73
N GLY A 131 -11.57 -8.96 11.76
CA GLY A 131 -12.08 -9.50 13.03
C GLY A 131 -12.32 -11.02 13.06
N CYS A 132 -12.23 -11.73 11.93
CA CYS A 132 -12.46 -13.19 11.85
C CYS A 132 -11.34 -14.09 12.44
N GLY A 133 -10.48 -13.57 13.33
CA GLY A 133 -9.52 -14.41 14.06
C GLY A 133 -8.20 -14.74 13.35
N LYS A 134 -7.84 -14.06 12.24
CA LYS A 134 -6.59 -14.31 11.50
C LYS A 134 -5.36 -14.39 12.42
N SER A 135 -5.20 -13.41 13.33
CA SER A 135 -4.05 -13.36 14.23
C SER A 135 -3.99 -14.54 15.21
N GLN A 136 -5.14 -15.00 15.71
CA GLN A 136 -5.25 -16.15 16.60
C GLN A 136 -4.88 -17.42 15.84
N THR A 137 -5.42 -17.62 14.64
CA THR A 137 -5.08 -18.75 13.77
C THR A 137 -3.59 -18.74 13.39
N THR A 138 -3.01 -17.57 13.07
CA THR A 138 -1.56 -17.42 12.80
C THR A 138 -0.72 -17.87 13.98
N ARG A 139 -1.07 -17.47 15.21
CA ARG A 139 -0.32 -17.90 16.41
C ARG A 139 -0.40 -19.41 16.60
N ALA A 140 -1.60 -20.00 16.49
CA ALA A 140 -1.79 -21.44 16.62
C ALA A 140 -0.98 -22.24 15.58
N VAL A 141 -1.04 -21.84 14.30
CA VAL A 141 -0.25 -22.48 13.23
C VAL A 141 1.26 -22.33 13.50
N ALA A 142 1.70 -21.15 13.92
CA ALA A 142 3.11 -20.91 14.25
C ALA A 142 3.59 -21.72 15.46
N GLU A 143 2.74 -21.96 16.46
CA GLU A 143 3.03 -22.83 17.61
C GLU A 143 3.19 -24.28 17.20
N VAL A 144 2.25 -24.81 16.40
CA VAL A 144 2.32 -26.19 15.88
C VAL A 144 3.60 -26.42 15.08
N LEU A 145 3.96 -25.50 14.17
CA LEU A 145 5.17 -25.61 13.36
C LEU A 145 6.45 -25.53 14.20
N ARG A 146 6.48 -24.65 15.22
CA ARG A 146 7.61 -24.56 16.16
C ARG A 146 7.74 -25.83 17.00
N ALA A 147 6.63 -26.39 17.49
CA ALA A 147 6.62 -27.67 18.21
C ALA A 147 7.13 -28.83 17.33
N ALA A 148 6.91 -28.77 16.02
CA ALA A 148 7.47 -29.69 15.03
C ALA A 148 8.92 -29.38 14.63
N GLY A 149 9.63 -28.51 15.36
CA GLY A 149 11.04 -28.20 15.14
C GLY A 149 11.32 -27.28 13.95
N LYS A 150 10.31 -26.61 13.37
CA LYS A 150 10.51 -25.67 12.25
C LYS A 150 10.86 -24.27 12.75
N LYS A 151 11.70 -23.57 11.99
CA LYS A 151 11.93 -22.13 12.16
C LYS A 151 10.81 -21.37 11.47
N VAL A 152 10.10 -20.52 12.22
CA VAL A 152 8.94 -19.77 11.74
C VAL A 152 9.19 -18.28 11.92
N VAL A 153 8.82 -17.49 10.92
CA VAL A 153 8.84 -16.03 10.96
C VAL A 153 7.48 -15.50 10.49
N ALA A 154 7.01 -14.42 11.11
CA ALA A 154 5.81 -13.73 10.65
C ALA A 154 6.20 -12.69 9.59
N ILE A 155 5.40 -12.61 8.53
CA ILE A 155 5.48 -11.57 7.50
C ILE A 155 4.21 -10.74 7.60
N ARG A 156 4.34 -9.41 7.66
CA ARG A 156 3.19 -8.50 7.69
C ARG A 156 3.42 -7.35 6.71
N HIS A 157 2.33 -6.76 6.25
CA HIS A 157 2.43 -5.46 5.59
C HIS A 157 2.81 -4.42 6.63
N PRO A 158 3.65 -3.43 6.30
CA PRO A 158 3.93 -2.31 7.18
C PRO A 158 2.64 -1.52 7.36
N MET A 159 2.02 -1.63 8.53
CA MET A 159 0.91 -0.76 8.92
C MET A 159 1.52 0.50 9.55
N PRO A 160 0.93 1.70 9.38
CA PRO A 160 1.58 2.96 9.72
C PRO A 160 1.44 3.31 11.20
N TYR A 161 1.07 2.34 12.04
CA TYR A 161 0.82 2.60 13.45
C TYR A 161 2.16 2.90 14.14
N GLY A 162 2.46 4.17 14.38
CA GLY A 162 3.71 4.64 14.96
C GLY A 162 4.82 4.87 13.93
N ASP A 163 6.07 4.71 14.36
CA ASP A 163 7.26 5.07 13.57
C ASP A 163 7.54 4.05 12.45
N LEU A 164 7.23 4.41 11.20
CA LEU A 164 7.44 3.56 10.02
C LEU A 164 8.91 3.16 9.81
N VAL A 165 9.86 4.04 10.12
CA VAL A 165 11.30 3.79 9.91
C VAL A 165 11.78 2.68 10.85
N LYS A 166 11.33 2.68 12.11
CA LYS A 166 11.61 1.60 13.07
C LYS A 166 10.98 0.27 12.66
N GLN A 167 9.97 0.29 11.79
CA GLN A 167 9.20 -0.87 11.37
C GLN A 167 9.61 -1.43 10.00
N LYS A 168 10.73 -0.96 9.42
CA LYS A 168 11.18 -1.32 8.06
C LYS A 168 11.38 -2.81 7.78
N VAL A 169 11.58 -3.65 8.80
CA VAL A 169 11.82 -5.11 8.69
C VAL A 169 10.58 -5.95 9.07
N GLN A 170 9.44 -5.30 9.27
CA GLN A 170 8.17 -5.98 9.57
C GLN A 170 7.60 -6.71 8.36
#